data_AF-A0A193QMG2-F1
#
_entry.id   AF-A0A193QMG2-F1
#
_cell.length_a   1.000
_cell.length_b   1.000
_cell.length_c   1.000
_cell.angle_alpha   90.00
_cell.angle_beta   90.00
_cell.angle_gamma   90.00
#
_symmetry.space_group_name_H-M   'P 1'
#
loop_
_entity.id
_entity.type
_entity.pdbx_description
1 polymer ?
#
loop_
_entity_poly.entity_id
_entity_poly.type
_entity_poly.pdbx_seq_one_letter_code
_entity_poly.pdbx_strand_id
1 'polypeptide(L)' 'MDHAIYTAMGAAAVPVEGESLPTRTLSVASTPGALMTPGPMQTTDRPLDVALGGAGFLAVQLPDGQEAYTRNGNI' A
#
# COMPACT_ATOMS: atom_id res chain seq x y z
N MET A 1 -6.73 21.77 -9.61
CA MET A 1 -5.28 21.87 -9.82
C MET A 1 -4.66 21.30 -8.54
N ASP A 2 -4.17 20.08 -8.43
CA ASP A 2 -3.76 19.07 -9.41
C ASP A 2 -3.93 17.68 -8.76
N HIS A 3 -4.47 16.71 -9.50
CA HIS A 3 -4.59 15.32 -9.04
C HIS A 3 -3.36 14.54 -9.51
N ALA A 4 -2.51 14.10 -8.59
CA ALA A 4 -1.48 13.10 -8.90
C ALA A 4 -1.11 12.26 -7.67
N ILE A 5 -1.92 11.24 -7.37
CA ILE A 5 -1.43 10.05 -6.68
C ILE A 5 -0.80 9.18 -7.77
N TYR A 6 0.44 9.49 -8.17
CA TYR A 6 1.11 8.71 -9.22
C TYR A 6 1.72 7.45 -8.62
N THR A 7 0.95 6.37 -8.69
CA THR A 7 1.42 5.01 -8.49
C THR A 7 2.17 4.57 -9.76
N ALA A 8 3.48 4.43 -9.70
CA ALA A 8 4.25 3.86 -10.81
C ALA A 8 3.98 2.35 -10.91
N MET A 9 3.23 1.93 -11.92
CA MET A 9 3.13 0.52 -12.33
C MET A 9 4.33 0.18 -13.22
N GLY A 10 5.11 -0.82 -12.82
CA GLY A 10 6.20 -1.37 -13.63
C GLY A 10 5.89 -2.80 -14.07
N ALA A 11 6.09 -3.11 -15.35
CA ALA A 11 6.05 -4.48 -15.85
C ALA A 11 7.47 -5.00 -16.06
N ALA A 12 7.83 -6.11 -15.41
CA ALA A 12 9.12 -6.78 -15.60
C ALA A 12 8.96 -8.02 -16.49
N ALA A 13 9.95 -8.25 -17.34
CA ALA A 13 10.08 -9.46 -18.15
C ALA A 13 10.64 -10.60 -17.28
N VAL A 14 9.87 -11.66 -17.09
CA VAL A 14 10.33 -12.88 -16.39
C VAL A 14 10.48 -14.01 -17.40
N PRO A 15 11.67 -14.64 -17.53
CA PRO A 15 11.86 -15.78 -18.41
C PRO A 15 11.06 -16.98 -17.91
N VAL A 16 10.52 -17.77 -18.83
CA VAL A 16 9.75 -18.98 -18.49
C VAL A 16 10.71 -20.11 -18.13
N GLU A 17 10.65 -20.61 -16.90
CA GLU A 17 11.40 -21.79 -16.47
C GLU A 17 10.74 -23.08 -17.00
N GLY A 18 11.45 -23.87 -17.81
CA GLY A 18 10.98 -25.12 -18.40
C GLY A 18 11.52 -25.37 -19.82
N GLU A 19 11.14 -26.50 -20.43
CA GLU A 19 11.47 -26.84 -21.84
C GLU A 19 10.78 -25.83 -22.78
N SER A 20 11.41 -24.68 -22.99
CA SER A 20 10.88 -23.61 -23.84
C SER A 20 12.01 -22.88 -24.55
N LEU A 21 11.72 -22.33 -25.73
CA LEU A 21 12.67 -21.49 -26.44
C LEU A 21 12.86 -20.18 -25.64
N PRO A 22 14.10 -19.67 -25.48
CA PRO A 22 14.42 -18.49 -24.64
C PRO A 22 13.75 -17.18 -25.09
N THR A 23 12.97 -17.21 -26.18
CA THR A 23 12.18 -16.09 -26.70
C THR A 23 10.85 -15.88 -25.94
N ARG A 24 10.45 -16.78 -25.03
CA ARG A 24 9.20 -16.64 -24.27
C ARG A 24 9.42 -15.92 -22.94
N THR A 25 8.87 -14.71 -22.83
CA THR A 25 8.85 -13.88 -21.63
C THR A 25 7.41 -13.66 -21.19
N LEU A 26 7.16 -13.73 -19.88
CA LEU A 26 5.92 -13.27 -19.27
C LEU A 26 6.09 -11.85 -18.71
N SER A 27 5.07 -11.01 -18.85
CA SER A 27 5.04 -9.68 -18.23
C SER A 27 4.39 -9.77 -16.86
N VAL A 28 5.13 -9.43 -15.81
CA VAL A 28 4.60 -9.35 -14.44
C VAL A 28 4.41 -7.89 -14.07
N ALA A 29 3.16 -7.47 -13.83
CA ALA A 29 2.87 -6.16 -13.29
C ALA A 29 3.20 -6.16 -11.78
N SER A 30 4.01 -5.20 -11.35
CA SER A 30 4.30 -4.98 -9.94
C SER A 30 3.98 -3.55 -9.55
N THR A 31 3.40 -3.39 -8.36
CA THR A 31 3.26 -2.11 -7.68
C THR A 31 3.94 -2.23 -6.32
N PRO A 32 5.28 -2.24 -6.28
CA PRO A 32 6.00 -2.44 -5.03
C PRO A 32 5.97 -1.14 -4.22
N GLY A 33 4.97 -0.99 -3.36
CA GLY A 33 4.97 0.01 -2.29
C GLY A 33 3.70 0.86 -2.20
N ALA A 34 3.52 1.48 -1.04
CA ALA A 34 2.55 2.53 -0.81
C ALA A 34 3.30 3.84 -0.56
N LEU A 35 2.77 4.96 -1.07
CA LEU A 35 3.31 6.29 -0.76
C LEU A 35 2.99 6.60 0.71
N MET A 36 4.02 6.60 1.56
CA MET A 36 3.87 6.81 3.02
C MET A 36 3.99 8.27 3.46
N THR A 37 4.05 9.21 2.51
CA THR A 37 4.07 10.65 2.81
C THR A 37 2.76 11.04 3.49
N PRO A 38 2.78 11.65 4.68
CA PRO A 38 1.56 12.09 5.36
C PRO A 38 0.76 13.07 4.50
N GLY A 39 -0.56 12.86 4.42
CA GLY A 39 -1.50 13.83 3.85
C GLY A 39 -1.81 14.98 4.82
N PRO A 40 -2.60 15.99 4.39
CA PRO A 40 -3.02 17.07 5.26
C PRO A 40 -3.86 16.55 6.44
N MET A 41 -3.57 17.05 7.65
CA MET A 41 -4.33 16.72 8.85
C MET A 41 -5.64 17.52 8.87
N GLN A 42 -6.76 16.86 9.19
CA GLN A 42 -8.08 17.48 9.35
C GLN A 42 -8.67 17.03 10.68
N THR A 43 -9.06 18.00 11.51
CA THR A 43 -9.73 17.72 12.79
C THR A 43 -11.22 17.47 12.54
N THR A 44 -11.77 16.41 13.14
CA THR A 44 -13.16 15.97 12.91
C THR A 44 -14.09 16.29 14.09
N ASP A 45 -13.57 16.85 15.19
CA ASP A 45 -14.27 17.13 16.45
C ASP A 45 -14.93 15.90 17.12
N ARG A 46 -14.65 14.70 16.61
CA ARG A 46 -15.07 13.44 17.22
C ARG A 46 -14.00 13.02 18.24
N PRO A 47 -14.37 12.76 19.51
CA PRO A 47 -13.41 12.54 20.59
C PRO A 47 -12.57 11.26 20.43
N LEU A 48 -12.99 10.35 19.56
CA LEU A 48 -12.34 9.07 19.33
C LEU A 48 -11.57 9.00 18.01
N ASP A 49 -11.67 10.01 17.16
CA ASP A 49 -10.96 10.00 15.89
C ASP A 49 -9.46 10.28 16.12
N VAL A 50 -8.59 9.41 15.60
CA VAL A 50 -7.14 9.50 15.76
C VAL A 50 -6.45 9.63 14.39
N ALA A 51 -5.48 10.54 14.29
CA ALA A 51 -4.63 10.69 13.11
C ALA A 51 -3.14 10.56 13.48
N LEU A 52 -2.38 9.85 12.64
CA LEU A 52 -0.93 9.72 12.78
C LEU A 52 -0.22 10.87 12.06
N GLY A 53 0.48 11.73 12.80
CA GLY A 53 1.20 12.89 12.25
C GLY A 53 2.50 12.58 11.51
N GLY A 54 2.87 11.31 11.33
CA GLY A 54 4.16 10.93 10.77
C GLY A 54 4.21 9.49 10.24
N ALA A 55 5.40 8.90 10.23
CA ALA A 55 5.59 7.49 9.93
C ALA A 55 4.97 6.61 11.02
N GLY A 56 4.52 5.41 10.65
CA GLY A 56 3.91 4.45 11.57
C GLY A 56 2.50 4.01 11.19
N PHE A 57 1.97 3.08 11.99
CA PHE A 57 0.64 2.49 11.86
C PHE A 57 0.06 2.25 13.26
N LEU A 58 -1.27 2.19 13.33
CA LEU A 58 -1.99 1.66 14.47
C LEU A 58 -1.99 0.14 14.38
N ALA A 59 -1.60 -0.54 15.45
CA ALA A 59 -1.78 -1.99 15.58
C ALA A 59 -3.24 -2.29 15.96
N VAL A 60 -3.84 -3.26 15.29
CA VAL A 60 -5.20 -3.75 15.56
C VAL A 60 -5.19 -5.28 15.65
N GLN A 61 -6.06 -5.83 16.49
CA GLN A 61 -6.25 -7.28 16.57
C GLN A 61 -7.38 -7.71 15.62
N LEU A 62 -7.10 -8.71 14.79
CA LEU A 62 -8.07 -9.36 13.92
C LEU A 62 -8.95 -10.34 14.72
N PRO A 63 -10.12 -10.75 14.18
CA PRO A 63 -11.01 -11.69 14.86
C PRO A 63 -10.36 -13.04 15.20
N ASP A 64 -9.33 -13.44 14.47
CA ASP A 64 -8.54 -14.66 14.70
C ASP A 64 -7.40 -14.46 15.71
N GLY A 65 -7.29 -13.27 16.31
CA GLY A 65 -6.29 -12.90 17.30
C GLY A 65 -4.97 -12.38 16.72
N GLN A 66 -4.80 -12.37 15.40
CA GLN A 66 -3.58 -11.89 14.75
C GLN A 66 -3.45 -10.36 14.80
N GLU A 67 -2.22 -9.86 14.76
CA GLU A 67 -1.95 -8.42 14.65
C GLU A 67 -2.00 -7.97 13.20
N ALA A 68 -2.68 -6.85 12.96
CA ALA A 68 -2.69 -6.13 11.69
C ALA A 68 -2.40 -4.65 11.91
N TYR A 69 -2.12 -3.91 10.83
CA TYR A 69 -1.70 -2.52 10.89
C TYR A 69 -2.57 -1.63 10.00
N THR A 70 -3.03 -0.48 10.52
CA THR A 70 -3.90 0.46 9.80
C THR A 70 -3.51 1.92 10.02
N ARG A 71 -3.88 2.80 9.09
CA ARG A 71 -3.88 4.25 9.29
C ARG A 71 -5.28 4.85 9.38
N ASN A 72 -6.31 4.00 9.35
CA ASN A 72 -7.69 4.43 9.61
C ASN A 72 -7.91 4.52 11.12
N GLY A 73 -8.06 5.74 11.64
CA GLY A 73 -8.31 6.00 13.05
C GLY A 73 -9.74 6.45 13.35
N ASN A 74 -10.71 6.14 12.47
CA ASN A 74 -12.12 6.23 12.81
C ASN A 74 -12.49 5.01 13.68
N ILE A 75 -12.79 5.25 14.96
CA ILE A 75 -13.14 4.22 15.94
C ILE A 75 -14.46 4.55 16.65
#